data_AF-A0AAW7NWQ8-F1
#
_entry.id   AF-A0AAW7NWQ8-F1
#
_cell.length_a   1.000
_cell.length_b   1.000
_cell.length_c   1.000
_cell.angle_alpha   90.00
_cell.angle_beta   90.00
_cell.angle_gamma   90.00
#
_symmetry.space_group_name_H-M   'P 1'
#
loop_
_entity.id
_entity.type
_entity.pdbx_description
1 polymer ?
#
loop_
_entity_poly.entity_id
_entity_poly.type
_entity_poly.pdbx_seq_one_letter_code
_entity_poly.pdbx_strand_id
1 'polypeptide(L)'
;MTAEEIFEELLSMTKYNRGLSFTVGRRVWNRKKLQYTLSIFYKNLYVIHSYFLVENGLEVSRGVDSSYNYFYQVFGDDKKEDIEGIVKKWNGK
;
A
#
# COMPACT_ATOMS: atom_id res chain seq x y z
N MET A 1 3.96 5.15 -9.64
CA MET A 1 3.71 6.24 -8.69
C MET A 1 4.59 6.05 -7.47
N THR A 2 5.01 7.15 -6.83
CA THR A 2 5.71 7.12 -5.53
C THR A 2 4.73 6.83 -4.39
N ALA A 3 5.24 6.52 -3.21
CA ALA A 3 4.41 6.31 -2.02
C ALA A 3 3.61 7.56 -1.64
N GLU A 4 4.18 8.75 -1.81
CA GLU A 4 3.52 10.05 -1.56
C GLU A 4 2.35 10.26 -2.52
N GLU A 5 2.56 10.04 -3.83
CA GLU A 5 1.50 10.19 -4.84
C GLU A 5 0.34 9.21 -4.55
N ILE A 6 0.66 7.96 -4.20
CA ILE A 6 -0.34 6.96 -3.80
C ILE A 6 -1.09 7.46 -2.55
N PHE A 7 -0.36 7.96 -1.56
CA PHE A 7 -0.96 8.41 -0.30
C PHE A 7 -1.88 9.61 -0.48
N GLU A 8 -1.49 10.59 -1.30
CA GLU A 8 -2.31 11.76 -1.63
C GLU A 8 -3.59 11.36 -2.38
N GLU A 9 -3.49 10.45 -3.36
CA GLU A 9 -4.65 9.94 -4.08
C GLU A 9 -5.61 9.21 -3.12
N LEU A 10 -5.08 8.35 -2.24
CA LEU A 10 -5.89 7.67 -1.23
C LEU A 10 -6.53 8.65 -0.25
N LEU A 11 -5.81 9.68 0.22
CA LEU A 11 -6.37 10.70 1.11
C LEU A 11 -7.61 11.36 0.50
N SER A 12 -7.56 11.68 -0.80
CA SER A 12 -8.69 12.29 -1.53
C SER A 12 -9.93 11.39 -1.60
N MET A 13 -9.76 10.07 -1.45
CA MET A 13 -10.84 9.09 -1.52
C MET A 13 -11.48 8.77 -0.17
N THR A 14 -10.92 9.28 0.92
CA THR A 14 -11.33 8.92 2.29
C THR A 14 -12.46 9.78 2.81
N LYS A 15 -13.26 9.22 3.72
CA LYS A 15 -14.22 10.01 4.51
C LYS A 15 -13.54 10.86 5.60
N TYR A 16 -12.29 10.55 5.93
CA TYR A 16 -11.55 11.12 7.06
C TYR A 16 -10.15 11.58 6.63
N ASN A 17 -9.98 12.88 6.39
CA ASN A 17 -8.67 13.48 6.06
C ASN A 17 -7.68 13.49 7.25
N ARG A 18 -8.07 13.00 8.44
CA ARG A 18 -7.24 13.01 9.66
C ARG A 18 -7.03 11.60 10.18
N GLY A 19 -5.76 11.24 10.42
CA GLY A 19 -5.36 10.00 11.08
C GLY A 19 -4.84 8.90 10.16
N LEU A 20 -4.80 9.14 8.85
CA LEU A 20 -4.04 8.29 7.93
C LEU A 20 -2.55 8.63 7.98
N SER A 21 -1.73 7.59 7.86
CA SER A 21 -0.28 7.68 7.73
C SER A 21 0.22 6.52 6.87
N PHE A 22 1.44 6.63 6.37
CA PHE A 22 2.05 5.54 5.61
C PHE A 22 3.49 5.32 6.01
N THR A 23 3.98 4.10 5.74
CA THR A 23 5.40 3.78 5.82
C THR A 23 5.83 2.99 4.60
N VAL A 24 7.00 3.30 4.07
CA VAL A 24 7.70 2.47 3.09
C VAL A 24 8.77 1.64 3.77
N GLY A 25 8.98 0.44 3.25
CA GLY A 25 9.98 -0.50 3.74
C GLY A 25 10.72 -1.15 2.59
N ARG A 26 11.99 -1.46 2.83
CA ARG A 26 12.84 -2.23 1.93
C ARG A 26 13.54 -3.31 2.73
N ARG A 27 13.35 -4.56 2.34
CA ARG A 27 13.95 -5.73 3.01
C ARG A 27 14.67 -6.60 2.00
N VAL A 28 15.89 -7.01 2.33
CA VAL A 28 16.59 -8.08 1.60
C VAL A 28 15.98 -9.42 2.05
N TRP A 29 15.36 -10.15 1.14
CA TRP A 29 14.81 -11.47 1.41
C TRP A 29 15.89 -12.55 1.32
N ASN A 30 16.75 -12.45 0.30
CA ASN A 30 17.98 -13.20 0.15
C ASN A 30 18.96 -12.40 -0.74
N ARG A 31 20.15 -12.96 -1.05
CA ARG A 31 21.18 -12.28 -1.87
C ARG A 31 20.68 -11.77 -3.24
N LYS A 32 19.58 -12.31 -3.76
CA LYS A 32 19.05 -11.99 -5.10
C LYS A 32 17.68 -11.29 -5.06
N LYS A 33 16.98 -11.32 -3.92
CA LYS A 33 15.59 -10.85 -3.78
C LYS A 33 15.47 -9.66 -2.82
N LEU A 34 14.89 -8.57 -3.32
CA LEU A 34 14.48 -7.41 -2.54
C LEU A 34 12.95 -7.39 -2.44
N GLN A 35 12.44 -7.10 -1.25
CA GLN A 35 11.03 -6.83 -1.02
C GLN A 35 10.86 -5.34 -0.72
N TYR A 36 9.93 -4.72 -1.42
CA TYR A 36 9.45 -3.37 -1.14
C TYR A 36 8.07 -3.50 -0.51
N THR A 37 7.80 -2.71 0.54
CA THR A 37 6.52 -2.71 1.22
C THR A 37 6.00 -1.29 1.38
N LEU A 38 4.71 -1.08 1.10
CA LEU A 38 3.97 0.14 1.41
C LEU A 38 2.84 -0.25 2.36
N SER A 39 2.82 0.36 3.54
CA SER A 39 1.75 0.14 4.52
C SER A 39 1.03 1.45 4.81
N ILE A 40 -0.30 1.42 4.76
CA ILE A 40 -1.17 2.53 5.12
C ILE A 40 -1.85 2.19 6.45
N PHE A 41 -1.85 3.16 7.36
CA PHE A 41 -2.38 3.02 8.71
C PHE A 41 -3.44 4.06 8.99
N TYR A 42 -4.45 3.67 9.77
CA TYR A 42 -5.39 4.58 10.40
C TYR A 42 -5.28 4.39 11.92
N LYS A 43 -4.93 5.45 12.65
CA LYS A 43 -4.72 5.39 14.11
C LYS A 43 -3.78 4.24 14.55
N ASN A 44 -2.65 4.08 13.84
CA ASN A 44 -1.64 3.03 14.04
C ASN A 44 -2.08 1.59 13.73
N LEU A 45 -3.23 1.39 13.10
CA LEU A 45 -3.74 0.08 12.69
C LEU A 45 -3.69 -0.05 11.18
N TYR A 46 -3.29 -1.23 10.69
CA TYR A 46 -3.22 -1.50 9.25
C TYR A 46 -4.56 -1.29 8.58
N VAL A 47 -4.53 -0.63 7.43
CA VAL A 47 -5.67 -0.43 6.54
C VAL A 47 -5.39 -1.07 5.20
N ILE A 48 -4.17 -0.88 4.70
CA ILE A 48 -3.69 -1.48 3.45
C ILE A 48 -2.24 -1.88 3.67
N HIS A 49 -1.88 -3.06 3.20
CA HIS A 49 -0.50 -3.49 3.08
C HIS A 49 -0.23 -3.93 1.63
N SER A 50 0.79 -3.38 1.02
CA SER A 50 1.22 -3.72 -0.33
C SER A 50 2.68 -4.13 -0.32
N TYR A 51 3.01 -5.12 -1.14
CA TYR A 51 4.38 -5.51 -1.37
C TYR A 51 4.62 -5.82 -2.84
N PHE A 52 5.88 -5.69 -3.25
CA PHE A 52 6.36 -6.35 -4.45
C PHE A 52 7.80 -6.85 -4.26
N LEU A 53 8.12 -7.95 -4.95
CA LEU A 53 9.42 -8.61 -4.91
C LEU A 53 10.17 -8.35 -6.21
N VAL A 54 11.44 -7.97 -6.09
CA VAL A 54 12.35 -7.79 -7.21
C VAL A 54 13.47 -8.81 -7.11
N GLU A 55 13.66 -9.59 -8.17
CA GLU A 55 14.78 -10.52 -8.33
C GLU A 55 15.57 -10.15 -9.59
N ASN A 56 16.89 -9.93 -9.45
CA ASN A 56 17.77 -9.53 -10.56
C ASN A 56 17.25 -8.32 -11.37
N GLY A 57 16.60 -7.35 -10.70
CA GLY A 57 16.06 -6.14 -11.35
C GLY A 57 14.67 -6.31 -11.98
N LEU A 58 14.07 -7.50 -11.92
CA LEU A 58 12.72 -7.76 -12.42
C LEU A 58 11.73 -7.98 -11.29
N GLU A 59 10.55 -7.39 -11.38
CA GLU A 59 9.44 -7.68 -10.48
C GLU A 59 8.95 -9.12 -10.72
N VAL A 60 8.92 -9.94 -9.66
CA VAL A 60 8.53 -11.37 -9.72
C VAL A 60 7.26 -11.67 -8.95
N SER A 61 6.80 -10.75 -8.11
CA SER A 61 5.57 -10.89 -7.32
C SER A 61 5.09 -9.54 -6.83
N ARG A 62 3.77 -9.37 -6.73
CA ARG A 62 3.11 -8.21 -6.16
C ARG A 62 1.85 -8.65 -5.43
N GLY A 63 1.60 -8.05 -4.28
CA GLY A 63 0.38 -8.30 -3.51
C GLY A 63 -0.12 -7.03 -2.85
N VAL A 64 -1.44 -6.93 -2.72
CA VAL A 64 -2.11 -5.91 -1.91
C VAL A 64 -3.09 -6.64 -1.00
N ASP A 65 -3.02 -6.36 0.28
CA ASP A 65 -3.94 -6.82 1.30
C ASP A 65 -4.70 -5.60 1.84
N SER A 66 -6.02 -5.63 1.66
CA SER A 66 -6.98 -4.64 2.13
C SER A 66 -8.03 -5.27 3.05
N SER A 67 -7.81 -6.52 3.50
CA SER A 67 -8.77 -7.29 4.32
C SER A 67 -8.82 -6.84 5.79
N TYR A 68 -8.14 -5.75 6.13
CA TYR A 68 -8.08 -5.23 7.48
C TYR A 68 -9.40 -4.58 7.91
N ASN A 69 -9.78 -4.78 9.17
CA ASN A 69 -11.05 -4.29 9.75
C ASN A 69 -11.32 -2.79 9.52
N TYR A 70 -10.27 -1.97 9.47
CA TYR A 70 -10.39 -0.51 9.31
C TYR A 70 -10.52 -0.05 7.86
N PHE A 71 -10.31 -0.93 6.87
CA PHE A 71 -10.44 -0.59 5.46
C PHE A 71 -11.81 0.03 5.14
N TYR A 72 -12.87 -0.71 5.46
CA TYR A 72 -14.25 -0.32 5.20
C TYR A 72 -14.66 0.95 5.98
N GLN A 73 -14.13 1.11 7.19
CA GLN A 73 -14.36 2.32 7.97
C GLN A 73 -13.72 3.56 7.32
N VAL A 74 -12.54 3.43 6.72
CA VAL A 74 -11.78 4.54 6.12
C VAL A 74 -12.31 4.89 4.74
N PHE A 75 -12.56 3.88 3.90
CA PHE A 75 -12.78 4.04 2.47
C PHE A 75 -14.20 3.71 1.99
N GLY A 76 -14.95 2.89 2.74
CA GLY A 76 -16.25 2.36 2.32
C GLY A 76 -16.16 0.98 1.66
N ASP A 77 -17.31 0.30 1.57
CA ASP A 77 -17.45 -1.08 1.06
C ASP A 77 -17.25 -1.19 -0.46
N ASP A 78 -17.52 -0.10 -1.18
CA ASP A 78 -17.52 -0.03 -2.64
C ASP A 78 -16.17 0.32 -3.26
N LYS A 79 -15.19 0.77 -2.46
CA LYS A 79 -13.91 1.30 -2.97
C LYS A 79 -12.75 0.32 -3.01
N LYS A 80 -12.97 -0.95 -2.65
CA LYS A 80 -11.91 -1.94 -2.50
C LYS A 80 -11.07 -2.13 -3.76
N GLU A 81 -11.72 -2.39 -4.89
CA GLU A 81 -11.03 -2.66 -6.16
C GLU A 81 -10.27 -1.43 -6.67
N ASP A 82 -10.88 -0.25 -6.60
CA ASP A 82 -10.26 1.02 -7.01
C ASP A 82 -8.98 1.30 -6.22
N ILE A 83 -9.06 1.16 -4.90
CA ILE A 83 -7.93 1.41 -4.00
C ILE A 83 -6.82 0.40 -4.20
N GLU A 84 -7.15 -0.89 -4.33
CA GLU A 84 -6.14 -1.89 -4.68
C GLU A 84 -5.50 -1.60 -6.04
N GLY A 85 -6.29 -1.12 -7.01
CA GLY A 85 -5.81 -0.69 -8.32
C GLY A 85 -4.81 0.47 -8.24
N ILE A 86 -5.10 1.49 -7.42
CA ILE A 86 -4.18 2.61 -7.17
C ILE A 86 -2.91 2.12 -6.51
N VAL A 87 -3.03 1.36 -5.41
CA VAL A 87 -1.89 0.86 -4.64
C VAL A 87 -0.98 -0.07 -5.47
N LYS A 88 -1.56 -0.82 -6.42
CA LYS A 88 -0.81 -1.64 -7.40
C LYS A 88 0.06 -0.80 -8.34
N LYS A 89 -0.17 0.50 -8.53
CA LYS A 89 0.67 1.40 -9.34
C LYS A 89 1.94 1.87 -8.62
N TRP A 90 2.13 1.51 -7.34
CA TRP A 90 3.32 1.87 -6.59
C TRP A 90 4.58 1.21 -7.18
N ASN A 91 5.64 2.00 -7.39
CA ASN A 91 6.86 1.57 -8.08
C ASN A 91 8.07 1.34 -7.14
N GLY A 92 7.86 1.40 -5.82
CA GLY A 92 8.93 1.24 -4.82
C GLY A 92 9.68 2.49 -4.44
N LYS A 93 9.35 3.63 -5.06
CA LYS A 93 9.87 4.94 -4.69
C LYS A 93 8.94 5.62 -3.70
#